data_AF-A0AAU9IGH0-F1
#
_entry.id   AF-A0AAU9IGH0-F1
#
_cell.length_a   1.000
_cell.length_b   1.000
_cell.length_c   1.000
_cell.angle_alpha   90.00
_cell.angle_beta   90.00
_cell.angle_gamma   90.00
#
_symmetry.space_group_name_H-M   'P 1'
#
loop_
_entity.id
_entity.type
_entity.pdbx_description
1 polymer ?
#
loop_
_entity_poly.entity_id
_entity_poly.type
_entity_poly.pdbx_seq_one_letter_code
_entity_poly.pdbx_strand_id
1 'polypeptide(L)'
;MVDSKEDKNKFTNFQASLALKAALKENKINLENDPAYPALKEAEEGIMQASRICQVLAAIIPTCALYKFRYRQNFPITEIIMKILTIYGVIGAGYYINPSMTKYHELIAQISLRRKDELQAYVESHKNSK
;
A
#
# COMPACT_ATOMS: atom_id res chain seq x y z
N MET A 1 4.60 5.59 43.45
CA MET A 1 4.82 4.69 42.31
C MET A 1 3.61 3.78 42.22
N VAL A 2 2.63 4.14 41.38
CA VAL A 2 1.46 3.30 41.12
C VAL A 2 1.84 2.41 39.95
N ASP A 3 1.86 1.12 40.22
CA ASP A 3 2.37 0.05 39.38
C ASP A 3 1.51 -0.07 38.09
N SER A 4 2.16 0.13 36.95
CA SER A 4 1.59 0.02 35.61
C SER A 4 1.07 -1.40 35.33
N LYS A 5 -0.23 -1.62 35.49
CA LYS A 5 -0.91 -2.87 35.10
C LYS A 5 -2.17 -2.67 34.24
N GLU A 6 -2.19 -1.66 33.38
CA GLU A 6 -3.32 -1.42 32.46
C GLU A 6 -2.99 -1.40 30.95
N ASP A 7 -1.77 -1.75 30.54
CA ASP A 7 -1.35 -1.58 29.13
C ASP A 7 -0.96 -2.88 28.40
N LYS A 8 -1.55 -4.04 28.76
CA LYS A 8 -1.30 -5.31 28.07
C LYS A 8 -2.24 -5.64 26.90
N ASN A 9 -3.21 -4.78 26.58
CA ASN A 9 -4.16 -5.05 25.50
C ASN A 9 -4.51 -3.81 24.65
N LYS A 10 -3.58 -2.87 24.49
CA LYS A 10 -3.77 -1.78 23.54
C LYS A 10 -3.61 -2.32 22.11
N PHE A 11 -4.74 -2.65 21.48
CA PHE A 11 -4.83 -2.95 20.06
C PHE A 11 -4.06 -1.87 19.28
N THR A 12 -2.94 -2.28 18.67
CA THR A 12 -1.97 -1.34 18.10
C THR A 12 -2.49 -0.78 16.78
N ASN A 13 -2.07 0.43 16.38
CA ASN A 13 -2.52 1.05 15.12
C ASN A 13 -2.19 0.18 13.90
N PHE A 14 -1.08 -0.57 13.97
CA PHE A 14 -0.71 -1.56 12.97
C PHE A 14 -1.68 -2.75 12.93
N GLN A 15 -2.06 -3.32 14.07
CA GLN A 15 -3.07 -4.39 14.14
C GLN A 15 -4.46 -3.90 13.69
N ALA A 16 -4.81 -2.65 14.01
CA ALA A 16 -6.08 -2.05 13.59
C ALA A 16 -6.15 -1.86 12.07
N SER A 17 -5.10 -1.36 11.45
CA SER A 17 -5.04 -1.25 9.99
C SER A 17 -5.06 -2.61 9.28
N LEU A 18 -4.44 -3.65 9.87
CA LEU A 18 -4.51 -5.02 9.34
C LEU A 18 -5.90 -5.64 9.49
N ALA A 19 -6.52 -5.51 10.67
CA ALA A 19 -7.87 -6.00 10.93
C ALA A 19 -8.89 -5.30 10.02
N LEU A 20 -8.74 -3.99 9.80
CA LEU A 20 -9.57 -3.24 8.86
C LEU A 20 -9.43 -3.79 7.45
N LYS A 21 -8.21 -4.00 6.95
CA LYS A 21 -7.98 -4.59 5.62
C LYS A 21 -8.60 -5.98 5.49
N ALA A 22 -8.48 -6.82 6.52
CA ALA A 22 -9.08 -8.15 6.53
C ALA A 22 -10.61 -8.09 6.53
N ALA A 23 -11.21 -7.26 7.39
CA ALA A 23 -12.65 -7.10 7.50
C ALA A 23 -13.29 -6.49 6.24
N LEU A 24 -12.58 -5.61 5.53
CA LEU A 24 -13.00 -5.10 4.22
C LEU A 24 -12.98 -6.18 3.15
N LYS A 25 -11.95 -7.03 3.12
CA LYS A 25 -11.85 -8.13 2.16
C LYS A 25 -12.97 -9.16 2.34
N GLU A 26 -13.45 -9.34 3.56
CA GLU A 26 -14.54 -10.25 3.90
C GLU A 26 -15.94 -9.62 3.83
N ASN A 27 -16.06 -8.36 3.38
CA ASN A 27 -17.33 -7.60 3.35
C ASN A 27 -18.07 -7.54 4.70
N LYS A 28 -17.34 -7.68 5.82
CA LYS A 28 -17.91 -7.69 7.18
C LYS A 28 -18.11 -6.29 7.76
N ILE A 29 -17.44 -5.28 7.18
CA ILE A 29 -17.51 -3.88 7.58
C ILE A 29 -17.78 -3.03 6.34
N ASN A 30 -18.85 -2.22 6.37
CA ASN A 30 -19.13 -1.23 5.33
C ASN A 30 -18.51 0.13 5.73
N LEU A 31 -17.68 0.70 4.85
CA LEU A 31 -17.05 2.00 5.02
C LEU A 31 -17.78 3.15 4.33
N GLU A 32 -18.84 2.90 3.56
CA GLU A 32 -19.54 3.93 2.76
C GLU A 32 -20.06 5.12 3.59
N ASN A 33 -20.35 4.88 4.86
CA ASN A 33 -20.83 5.90 5.80
C ASN A 33 -19.71 6.61 6.57
N ASP A 34 -18.43 6.22 6.41
CA ASP A 34 -17.32 6.88 7.10
C ASP A 34 -16.96 8.21 6.39
N PRO A 35 -16.87 9.34 7.11
CA PRO A 35 -16.55 10.62 6.48
C PRO A 35 -15.16 10.67 5.83
N ALA A 36 -14.26 9.74 6.16
CA ALA A 36 -12.96 9.60 5.49
C ALA A 36 -12.99 8.71 4.23
N TYR A 37 -14.10 8.00 3.95
CA TYR A 37 -14.22 7.04 2.84
C TYR A 37 -14.13 7.67 1.44
N PRO A 38 -14.74 8.83 1.15
CA PRO A 38 -14.59 9.48 -0.16
C PRO A 38 -13.12 9.83 -0.47
N ALA A 39 -12.40 10.34 0.53
CA ALA A 39 -10.97 10.67 0.40
C ALA A 39 -10.09 9.42 0.26
N LEU A 40 -10.49 8.29 0.87
CA LEU A 40 -9.81 7.01 0.72
C LEU A 40 -9.93 6.49 -0.72
N LYS A 41 -11.14 6.55 -1.28
CA LYS A 41 -11.41 6.13 -2.66
C LYS A 41 -10.67 6.98 -3.68
N GLU A 42 -10.62 8.29 -3.47
CA GLU A 42 -9.82 9.21 -4.29
C GLU A 42 -8.32 8.86 -4.25
N ALA A 43 -7.80 8.51 -3.07
CA ALA A 43 -6.41 8.08 -2.93
C ALA A 43 -6.14 6.74 -3.64
N GLU A 44 -7.06 5.77 -3.57
CA GLU A 44 -6.96 4.50 -4.32
C GLU A 44 -6.96 4.72 -5.83
N GLU A 45 -7.85 5.56 -6.33
CA GLU A 45 -7.89 5.93 -7.75
C GLU A 45 -6.58 6.62 -8.18
N GLY A 46 -6.04 7.51 -7.36
CA GLY A 46 -4.73 8.14 -7.58
C GLY A 46 -3.57 7.14 -7.60
N ILE A 47 -3.59 6.12 -6.73
CA ILE A 47 -2.60 5.02 -6.75
C ILE A 47 -2.72 4.21 -8.04
N MET A 48 -3.94 3.86 -8.48
CA MET A 48 -4.14 3.13 -9.72
C MET A 48 -3.66 3.92 -10.94
N GLN A 49 -3.96 5.21 -11.02
CA GLN A 49 -3.51 6.07 -12.12
C GLN A 49 -1.99 6.18 -12.14
N ALA A 50 -1.36 6.42 -10.99
CA ALA A 50 0.10 6.46 -10.90
C ALA A 50 0.74 5.13 -11.28
N SER A 51 0.15 3.99 -10.87
CA SER A 51 0.63 2.66 -11.25
C SER A 51 0.61 2.47 -12.78
N ARG A 52 -0.48 2.88 -13.45
CA ARG A 52 -0.58 2.84 -14.92
C ARG A 52 0.48 3.71 -15.58
N ILE A 53 0.67 4.95 -15.11
CA ILE A 53 1.69 5.86 -15.63
C ILE A 53 3.08 5.25 -15.46
N CYS A 54 3.37 4.68 -14.29
CA CYS A 54 4.65 4.04 -14.01
C CYS A 54 4.89 2.82 -14.89
N GLN A 55 3.88 2.02 -15.20
CA GLN A 55 3.98 0.90 -16.13
C GLN A 55 4.32 1.37 -17.55
N VAL A 56 3.67 2.45 -18.02
CA VAL A 56 3.97 3.05 -19.33
C VAL A 56 5.40 3.59 -19.37
N LEU A 57 5.82 4.32 -18.33
CA LEU A 57 7.18 4.82 -18.20
C LEU A 57 8.21 3.69 -18.09
N ALA A 58 7.87 2.60 -17.39
CA ALA A 58 8.71 1.42 -17.29
C ALA A 58 8.87 0.69 -18.63
N ALA A 59 7.96 0.85 -19.59
CA ALA A 59 8.17 0.33 -20.95
C ALA A 59 9.06 1.26 -21.79
N ILE A 60 8.89 2.59 -21.65
CA ILE A 60 9.57 3.60 -22.48
C ILE A 60 11.02 3.84 -22.03
N ILE A 61 11.24 4.04 -20.72
CA ILE A 61 12.55 4.42 -20.16
C ILE A 61 13.65 3.39 -20.44
N PRO A 62 13.45 2.08 -20.23
CA PRO A 62 14.48 1.09 -20.55
C PRO A 62 14.77 1.02 -22.04
N THR A 63 13.75 1.20 -22.89
CA THR A 63 13.91 1.20 -24.35
C THR A 63 14.79 2.36 -24.80
N CYS A 64 14.55 3.57 -24.27
CA CYS A 64 15.38 4.74 -24.50
C CYS A 64 16.79 4.62 -23.88
N ALA A 65 16.90 4.09 -22.66
CA ALA A 65 18.18 3.90 -21.99
C ALA A 65 19.06 2.92 -22.77
N LEU A 66 18.49 1.81 -23.24
CA LEU A 66 19.24 0.76 -23.91
C LEU A 66 19.57 1.09 -25.36
N TYR A 67 18.78 1.94 -26.01
CA TYR A 67 19.20 2.55 -27.27
C TYR A 67 20.55 3.28 -27.14
N LYS A 68 20.78 3.98 -26.01
CA LYS A 68 22.08 4.62 -25.73
C LYS A 68 23.18 3.63 -25.33
N PHE A 69 22.86 2.55 -24.63
CA PHE A 69 23.84 1.55 -24.19
C PHE A 69 24.24 0.54 -25.28
N ARG A 70 23.40 0.32 -26.30
CA ARG A 70 23.69 -0.55 -27.45
C ARG A 70 24.95 -0.13 -28.21
N TYR A 71 25.31 1.16 -28.15
CA TYR A 71 26.53 1.70 -28.73
C TYR A 71 27.81 1.39 -27.94
N ARG A 72 27.72 0.85 -26.71
CA ARG A 72 28.87 0.69 -25.80
C ARG A 72 29.19 -0.74 -25.36
N GLN A 73 28.28 -1.71 -25.45
CA GLN A 73 28.53 -3.08 -24.97
C GLN A 73 27.96 -4.16 -25.91
N ASN A 74 28.77 -5.16 -26.23
CA ASN A 74 28.49 -6.25 -27.18
C ASN A 74 27.84 -7.51 -26.56
N PHE A 75 27.35 -7.47 -25.31
CA PHE A 75 26.82 -8.67 -24.64
C PHE A 75 25.29 -8.60 -24.46
N PRO A 76 24.52 -9.50 -25.13
CA PRO A 76 23.05 -9.45 -25.14
C PRO A 76 22.40 -9.74 -23.78
N ILE A 77 23.07 -10.51 -22.91
CA ILE A 77 22.53 -10.89 -21.58
C ILE A 77 22.48 -9.67 -20.65
N THR A 78 23.52 -8.83 -20.67
CA THR A 78 23.59 -7.61 -19.87
C THR A 78 22.49 -6.62 -20.25
N GLU A 79 22.11 -6.56 -21.54
CA GLU A 79 21.02 -5.72 -22.03
C GLU A 79 19.67 -6.13 -21.39
N ILE A 80 19.40 -7.44 -21.30
CA ILE A 80 18.17 -7.99 -20.71
C ILE A 80 18.13 -7.70 -19.20
N ILE A 81 19.23 -7.93 -18.48
CA ILE A 81 19.30 -7.66 -17.04
C ILE A 81 19.08 -6.17 -16.75
N MET A 82 19.67 -5.28 -17.56
CA MET A 82 19.49 -3.83 -17.42
C MET A 82 18.05 -3.39 -17.76
N LYS A 83 17.36 -4.03 -18.71
CA LYS A 83 15.91 -3.81 -18.94
C LYS A 83 15.14 -4.08 -17.66
N ILE A 84 15.34 -5.27 -17.11
CA ILE A 84 14.61 -5.76 -15.94
C ILE A 84 14.86 -4.83 -14.75
N LEU A 85 16.12 -4.50 -14.46
CA LEU A 85 16.48 -3.59 -13.36
C LEU A 85 15.87 -2.20 -13.53
N THR A 86 15.85 -1.68 -14.76
CA THR A 86 15.27 -0.35 -15.03
C THR A 86 13.74 -0.38 -14.88
N ILE A 87 13.06 -1.43 -15.35
CA ILE A 87 11.62 -1.61 -15.18
C ILE A 87 11.26 -1.62 -13.69
N TYR A 88 11.91 -2.49 -12.90
CA TYR A 88 11.65 -2.59 -11.47
C TYR A 88 12.05 -1.31 -10.71
N GLY A 89 13.13 -0.64 -11.13
CA GLY A 89 13.54 0.64 -10.56
C GLY A 89 12.51 1.75 -10.79
N VAL A 90 11.96 1.87 -11.99
CA VAL A 90 10.93 2.86 -12.32
C VAL A 90 9.63 2.59 -11.56
N ILE A 91 9.20 1.33 -11.50
CA ILE A 91 8.00 0.94 -10.75
C ILE A 91 8.18 1.20 -9.25
N GLY A 92 9.33 0.81 -8.68
CA GLY A 92 9.64 1.03 -7.28
C GLY A 92 9.72 2.51 -6.91
N ALA A 93 10.43 3.32 -7.71
CA ALA A 93 10.49 4.76 -7.51
C ALA A 93 9.10 5.41 -7.61
N GLY A 94 8.29 5.00 -8.58
CA GLY A 94 6.92 5.46 -8.74
C GLY A 94 6.02 5.14 -7.55
N TYR A 95 6.22 3.97 -6.93
CA TYR A 95 5.49 3.57 -5.73
C TYR A 95 5.82 4.45 -4.51
N TYR A 96 7.09 4.76 -4.28
CA TYR A 96 7.52 5.55 -3.11
C TYR A 96 7.34 7.06 -3.27
N ILE A 97 7.41 7.58 -4.51
CA ILE A 97 7.27 9.03 -4.77
C ILE A 97 5.80 9.45 -4.80
N ASN A 98 4.85 8.51 -4.96
CA ASN A 98 3.45 8.85 -5.10
C ASN A 98 2.83 9.35 -3.78
N PRO A 99 2.45 10.65 -3.66
CA PRO A 99 1.85 11.20 -2.45
C PRO A 99 0.49 10.57 -2.12
N SER A 100 -0.19 10.00 -3.11
CA SER A 100 -1.47 9.30 -2.93
C SER A 100 -1.30 8.04 -2.08
N MET A 101 -0.13 7.39 -2.12
CA MET A 101 0.15 6.21 -1.31
C MET A 101 0.28 6.57 0.18
N THR A 102 0.97 7.66 0.48
CA THR A 102 1.08 8.20 1.85
C THR A 102 -0.29 8.62 2.38
N LYS A 103 -1.06 9.36 1.57
CA LYS A 103 -2.42 9.79 1.91
C LYS A 103 -3.34 8.59 2.17
N TYR A 104 -3.25 7.55 1.36
CA TYR A 104 -4.00 6.30 1.56
C TYR A 104 -3.67 5.62 2.89
N HIS A 105 -2.38 5.48 3.23
CA HIS A 105 -1.97 4.88 4.49
C HIS A 105 -2.40 5.70 5.71
N GLU A 106 -2.34 7.02 5.61
CA GLU A 106 -2.81 7.92 6.65
C GLU A 106 -4.33 7.80 6.87
N LEU A 107 -5.11 7.77 5.78
CA LEU A 107 -6.57 7.62 5.85
C LEU A 107 -6.98 6.25 6.42
N ILE A 108 -6.28 5.17 6.04
CA ILE A 108 -6.49 3.85 6.66
C ILE A 108 -6.20 3.89 8.17
N ALA A 109 -5.13 4.56 8.58
CA ALA A 109 -4.80 4.69 9.99
C ALA A 109 -5.85 5.51 10.76
N GLN A 110 -6.40 6.56 10.14
CA GLN A 110 -7.47 7.36 10.75
C GLN A 110 -8.77 6.56 10.89
N ILE A 111 -9.17 5.81 9.85
CA ILE A 111 -10.36 4.95 9.88
C ILE A 111 -10.19 3.84 10.92
N SER A 112 -9.02 3.21 10.98
CA SER A 112 -8.75 2.12 11.93
C SER A 112 -8.71 2.59 13.38
N LEU A 113 -8.28 3.83 13.64
CA LEU A 113 -8.37 4.46 14.95
C LEU A 113 -9.81 4.78 15.33
N ARG A 114 -10.61 5.30 14.39
CA ARG A 114 -12.02 5.67 14.64
C ARG A 114 -12.90 4.45 14.88
N ARG A 115 -12.62 3.33 14.21
CA ARG A 115 -13.38 2.07 14.31
C ARG A 115 -12.66 0.99 15.13
N LYS A 116 -11.77 1.41 16.04
CA LYS A 116 -10.93 0.51 16.82
C LYS A 116 -11.74 -0.52 17.62
N ASP A 117 -12.85 -0.09 18.21
CA ASP A 117 -13.70 -0.95 19.04
C ASP A 117 -14.46 -1.99 18.21
N GLU A 118 -14.96 -1.60 17.03
CA GLU A 118 -15.59 -2.52 16.06
C GLU A 118 -14.59 -3.56 15.54
N LEU A 119 -13.36 -3.13 15.26
CA LEU A 119 -12.28 -4.00 14.79
C LEU A 119 -11.79 -4.95 15.88
N GLN A 120 -11.75 -4.50 17.14
CA GLN A 120 -11.43 -5.36 18.27
C GLN A 120 -12.50 -6.43 18.47
N ALA A 121 -13.78 -6.08 18.43
CA ALA A 121 -14.89 -7.03 18.49
C ALA A 121 -14.83 -8.07 17.34
N TYR A 122 -14.45 -7.64 16.13
CA TYR A 122 -14.21 -8.56 15.00
C TYR A 122 -13.11 -9.59 15.29
N VAL A 123 -11.94 -9.14 15.78
CA VAL A 123 -10.81 -10.04 16.08
C VAL A 123 -11.16 -11.02 17.21
N GLU A 124 -11.86 -10.56 18.24
CA GLU A 124 -12.31 -11.41 19.34
C GLU A 124 -13.34 -12.46 18.88
N SER A 125 -14.28 -12.09 18.01
CA SER A 125 -15.24 -13.03 17.43
C SER A 125 -14.58 -14.13 16.58
N HIS A 126 -13.53 -13.79 15.84
CA HIS A 126 -12.76 -14.74 15.03
C HIS A 126 -11.87 -15.65 15.86
N LYS A 127 -11.38 -15.17 17.00
CA LYS A 127 -10.58 -15.99 17.94
C LYS A 127 -11.45 -17.05 18.63
N ASN A 128 -12.71 -16.75 18.89
CA ASN A 128 -13.66 -17.66 19.54
C ASN A 128 -14.38 -18.63 18.58
N SER A 129 -14.19 -18.48 17.26
CA SER A 129 -14.80 -19.35 16.24
C SER A 129 -13.88 -20.50 15.78
N LYS A 130 -12.74 -20.71 16.45
CA LYS A 130 -11.81 -21.84 16.26
C LYS A 130 -11.82 -22.73 17.49
#